data_AF-A0A804ISH6-F1
#
_entry.id   AF-A0A804ISH6-F1
#
_cell.length_a   1.000
_cell.length_b   1.000
_cell.length_c   1.000
_cell.angle_alpha   90.00
_cell.angle_beta   90.00
_cell.angle_gamma   90.00
#
_symmetry.space_group_name_H-M   'P 1'
#
loop_
_entity.id
_entity.type
_entity.pdbx_description
1 polymer ?
#
loop_
_entity_poly.entity_id
_entity_poly.type
_entity_poly.pdbx_seq_one_letter_code
_entity_poly.pdbx_strand_id
1 'polypeptide(L)'
;MTSSDRTERMLEEAFKIRGRDKKGRKILRIVGKFFPARELMSAAQGGGEEVLRSFLERRVFPELAGAPFVVVYMHALVQRSENFPGVTALRSVYEALPAAVRDGLRAVYFVHPGLQARLFFATFGRFLFSAGLYGKLRYVSRLEFLWEHMRRGEVEVPEFVEDHDEELEHRPLMDYGLVESDHHHRALDDPAMDTTASMYSYRCIS
;
A
#
# COMPACT_ATOMS: atom_id res chain seq x y z
N MET A 1 23.43 -5.21 18.18
CA MET A 1 22.61 -5.20 16.94
C MET A 1 22.86 -3.87 16.26
N THR A 2 23.42 -3.88 15.05
CA THR A 2 23.74 -2.63 14.36
C THR A 2 22.46 -2.02 13.77
N SER A 3 22.47 -0.71 13.46
CA SER A 3 21.33 -0.06 12.79
C SER A 3 21.01 -0.71 11.44
N SER A 4 22.01 -1.28 10.77
CA SER A 4 21.86 -1.97 9.48
C SER A 4 21.10 -3.29 9.61
N ASP A 5 21.41 -4.10 10.62
CA ASP A 5 20.73 -5.40 10.85
C ASP A 5 19.23 -5.23 11.11
N ARG A 6 18.85 -4.13 11.77
CA ARG A 6 17.45 -3.81 12.05
C ARG A 6 16.71 -3.49 10.75
N THR A 7 17.26 -2.61 9.93
CA THR A 7 16.64 -2.21 8.66
C THR A 7 16.52 -3.39 7.70
N GLU A 8 17.54 -4.26 7.64
CA GLU A 8 17.49 -5.46 6.80
C GLU A 8 16.36 -6.41 7.22
N ARG A 9 16.15 -6.65 8.53
CA ARG A 9 15.00 -7.45 9.01
C ARG A 9 13.66 -6.83 8.66
N MET A 10 13.54 -5.49 8.73
CA MET A 10 12.30 -4.81 8.32
C MET A 10 12.05 -4.98 6.82
N LEU A 11 13.09 -4.94 5.99
CA LEU A 11 13.00 -5.23 4.56
C LEU A 11 12.62 -6.70 4.28
N GLU A 12 13.14 -7.66 5.05
CA GLU A 12 12.73 -9.07 4.94
C GLU A 12 11.25 -9.29 5.28
N GLU A 13 10.72 -8.56 6.27
CA GLU A 13 9.29 -8.61 6.59
C GLU A 13 8.43 -7.87 5.56
N ALA A 14 8.94 -6.79 4.98
CA ALA A 14 8.24 -6.04 3.93
C ALA A 14 8.18 -6.82 2.61
N PHE A 15 9.29 -7.44 2.19
CA PHE A 15 9.44 -8.13 0.91
C PHE A 15 9.53 -9.65 1.11
N LYS A 16 8.51 -10.40 0.65
CA LYS A 16 8.58 -11.88 0.60
C LYS A 16 8.22 -12.38 -0.79
N ILE A 17 9.01 -13.29 -1.33
CA ILE A 17 8.67 -14.03 -2.56
C ILE A 17 8.07 -15.36 -2.11
N ARG A 18 6.78 -15.56 -2.40
CA ARG A 18 6.08 -16.78 -1.98
C ARG A 18 4.92 -17.06 -2.93
N GLY A 19 4.78 -18.34 -3.29
CA GLY A 19 3.69 -18.83 -4.09
C GLY A 19 3.68 -18.37 -5.55
N ARG A 20 2.60 -18.75 -6.23
CA ARG A 20 2.38 -18.51 -7.65
C ARG A 20 0.95 -18.07 -7.92
N ASP A 21 0.80 -17.20 -8.91
CA ASP A 21 -0.53 -16.80 -9.36
C ASP A 21 -1.19 -17.91 -10.20
N LYS A 22 -2.45 -17.71 -10.60
CA LYS A 22 -3.17 -18.72 -11.41
C LYS A 22 -2.53 -18.99 -12.78
N LYS A 23 -1.62 -18.12 -13.24
CA LYS A 23 -0.85 -18.28 -14.48
C LYS A 23 0.54 -18.88 -14.24
N GLY A 24 0.82 -19.35 -13.02
CA GLY A 24 2.09 -19.98 -12.64
C GLY A 24 3.26 -19.02 -12.42
N ARG A 25 3.00 -17.70 -12.42
CA ARG A 25 4.02 -16.64 -12.25
C ARG A 25 4.35 -16.49 -10.77
N LYS A 26 5.63 -16.25 -10.44
CA LYS A 26 6.04 -16.00 -9.05
C LYS A 26 5.34 -14.76 -8.50
N ILE A 27 5.04 -14.75 -7.20
CA ILE A 27 4.46 -13.60 -6.51
C ILE A 27 5.52 -12.98 -5.60
N LEU A 28 5.83 -11.70 -5.82
CA LEU A 28 6.53 -10.85 -4.86
C LEU A 28 5.49 -10.07 -4.04
N ARG A 29 5.35 -10.41 -2.76
CA ARG A 29 4.54 -9.68 -1.80
C ARG A 29 5.37 -8.53 -1.21
N ILE A 30 4.80 -7.33 -1.24
CA ILE A 30 5.35 -6.15 -0.60
C ILE A 30 4.29 -5.58 0.35
N VAL A 31 4.58 -5.52 1.64
CA VAL A 31 3.70 -4.86 2.63
C VAL A 31 4.22 -3.47 2.94
N GLY A 32 3.46 -2.45 2.53
CA GLY A 32 3.86 -1.06 2.68
C GLY A 32 4.03 -0.63 4.14
N LYS A 33 3.18 -1.09 5.05
CA LYS A 33 3.24 -0.76 6.49
C LYS A 33 4.55 -1.20 7.17
N PHE A 34 5.25 -2.17 6.60
CA PHE A 34 6.52 -2.67 7.12
C PHE A 34 7.73 -2.04 6.44
N PHE A 35 7.51 -1.20 5.41
CA PHE A 35 8.59 -0.60 4.66
C PHE A 35 9.26 0.50 5.50
N PRO A 36 10.56 0.37 5.85
CA PRO A 36 11.23 1.27 6.78
C PRO A 36 11.71 2.55 6.08
N ALA A 37 10.79 3.32 5.47
CA ALA A 37 11.19 4.51 4.71
C ALA A 37 11.86 5.53 5.62
N ARG A 38 11.34 5.77 6.83
CA ARG A 38 11.97 6.72 7.75
C ARG A 38 13.40 6.32 8.08
N GLU A 39 13.66 5.05 8.41
CA GLU A 39 15.00 4.57 8.78
C GLU A 39 15.97 4.58 7.59
N LEU A 40 15.49 4.26 6.38
CA LEU A 40 16.28 4.36 5.15
C LEU A 40 16.61 5.82 4.82
N MET A 41 15.63 6.73 4.93
CA MET A 41 15.79 8.13 4.54
C MET A 41 16.45 8.98 5.64
N SER A 42 16.38 8.58 6.91
CA SER A 42 17.04 9.26 8.03
C SER A 42 18.52 8.91 8.17
N ALA A 43 19.01 7.90 7.44
CA ALA A 43 20.43 7.58 7.38
C ALA A 43 21.16 8.77 6.73
N ALA A 44 21.70 9.66 7.58
CA ALA A 44 22.49 10.81 7.17
C ALA A 44 23.53 10.36 6.14
N GLN A 45 23.50 10.95 4.95
CA GLN A 45 24.38 10.70 3.79
C GLN A 45 23.91 9.69 2.70
N GLY A 46 22.61 9.56 2.43
CA GLY A 46 22.14 8.94 1.18
C GLY A 46 22.37 7.43 1.04
N GLY A 47 22.87 6.78 2.10
CA GLY A 47 23.13 5.33 2.12
C GLY A 47 21.86 4.47 2.14
N GLY A 48 20.70 5.03 2.48
CA GLY A 48 19.44 4.28 2.52
C GLY A 48 19.03 3.67 1.17
N GLU A 49 19.17 4.44 0.08
CA GLU A 49 18.91 3.93 -1.26
C GLU A 49 19.84 2.76 -1.60
N GLU A 50 21.12 2.87 -1.21
CA GLU A 50 22.12 1.83 -1.43
C GLU A 50 21.86 0.58 -0.59
N VAL A 51 21.40 0.72 0.65
CA VAL A 51 20.96 -0.40 1.51
C VAL A 51 19.78 -1.13 0.88
N LEU A 52 18.76 -0.38 0.43
CA LEU A 52 17.60 -0.96 -0.25
C LEU A 52 18.01 -1.65 -1.55
N ARG A 53 18.84 -1.00 -2.37
CA ARG A 53 19.36 -1.56 -3.62
C ARG A 53 20.14 -2.86 -3.34
N SER A 54 21.09 -2.82 -2.42
CA SER A 54 21.89 -3.97 -2.02
C SER A 54 21.03 -5.11 -1.47
N PHE A 55 19.96 -4.81 -0.75
CA PHE A 55 19.00 -5.82 -0.30
C PHE A 55 18.26 -6.46 -1.48
N LEU A 56 17.72 -5.64 -2.39
CA LEU A 56 16.98 -6.14 -3.55
C LEU A 56 17.89 -6.98 -4.47
N GLU A 57 19.12 -6.55 -4.72
CA GLU A 57 20.11 -7.28 -5.53
C GLU A 57 20.52 -8.62 -4.92
N ARG A 58 20.67 -8.69 -3.60
CA ARG A 58 21.08 -9.93 -2.91
C ARG A 58 19.94 -10.90 -2.67
N ARG A 59 18.73 -10.40 -2.39
CA ARG A 59 17.62 -11.22 -1.86
C ARG A 59 16.41 -11.33 -2.77
N VAL A 60 16.16 -10.34 -3.63
CA VAL A 60 14.93 -10.28 -4.44
C VAL A 60 15.21 -10.59 -5.91
N PHE A 61 16.17 -9.90 -6.54
CA PHE A 61 16.43 -10.05 -7.97
C PHE A 61 16.92 -11.45 -8.37
N PRO A 62 17.81 -12.14 -7.63
CA PRO A 62 18.26 -13.47 -8.02
C PRO A 62 17.11 -14.49 -8.09
N GLU A 63 16.09 -14.29 -7.26
CA GLU A 63 14.89 -15.13 -7.22
C GLU A 63 13.88 -14.78 -8.31
N LEU A 64 13.88 -13.55 -8.83
CA LEU A 64 12.93 -13.10 -9.86
C LEU A 64 13.53 -13.10 -11.27
N ALA A 65 14.85 -13.04 -11.40
CA ALA A 65 15.53 -13.01 -12.69
C ALA A 65 15.21 -14.27 -13.51
N GLY A 66 14.95 -14.08 -14.80
CA GLY A 66 14.72 -15.16 -15.75
C GLY A 66 13.32 -15.77 -15.74
N ALA A 67 12.39 -15.29 -14.90
CA ALA A 67 11.01 -15.78 -14.87
C ALA A 67 9.97 -14.64 -14.83
N PRO A 68 8.80 -14.81 -15.47
CA PRO A 68 7.71 -13.86 -15.30
C PRO A 68 7.16 -13.90 -13.88
N PHE A 69 6.94 -12.72 -13.30
CA PHE A 69 6.42 -12.57 -11.95
C PHE A 69 5.38 -11.44 -11.86
N VAL A 70 4.67 -11.40 -10.75
CA VAL A 70 3.75 -10.33 -10.38
C VAL A 70 4.11 -9.79 -9.00
N VAL A 71 3.74 -8.54 -8.75
CA VAL A 71 3.89 -7.90 -7.45
C VAL A 71 2.52 -7.73 -6.82
N VAL A 72 2.40 -8.06 -5.54
CA VAL A 72 1.23 -7.75 -4.70
C VAL A 72 1.69 -6.74 -3.66
N TYR A 73 1.35 -5.48 -3.88
CA TYR A 73 1.66 -4.39 -2.96
C TYR A 73 0.46 -4.09 -2.08
N MET A 74 0.57 -4.39 -0.79
CA MET A 74 -0.48 -4.19 0.20
C MET A 74 -0.30 -2.83 0.86
N HIS A 75 -1.32 -1.98 0.72
CA HIS A 75 -1.28 -0.58 1.16
C HIS A 75 -2.04 -0.29 2.46
N ALA A 76 -2.69 -1.29 3.04
CA ALA A 76 -3.45 -1.10 4.27
C ALA A 76 -2.59 -0.43 5.35
N LEU A 77 -3.14 0.62 5.97
CA LEU A 77 -2.51 1.38 7.05
C LEU A 77 -1.13 2.00 6.72
N VAL A 78 -0.82 2.22 5.45
CA VAL A 78 0.43 2.90 5.04
C VAL A 78 0.37 4.38 5.39
N GLN A 79 1.25 4.81 6.29
CA GLN A 79 1.47 6.22 6.59
C GLN A 79 2.58 6.80 5.71
N ARG A 80 2.29 7.86 4.96
CA ARG A 80 3.26 8.48 4.04
C ARG A 80 4.51 9.01 4.75
N SER A 81 4.36 9.58 5.94
CA SER A 81 5.47 10.13 6.74
C SER A 81 6.46 9.06 7.23
N GLU A 82 6.01 7.81 7.34
CA GLU A 82 6.80 6.73 7.94
C GLU A 82 7.28 5.69 6.92
N ASN A 83 6.42 5.39 5.93
CA ASN A 83 6.57 4.22 5.06
C ASN A 83 6.78 4.58 3.59
N PHE A 84 6.68 5.85 3.21
CA PHE A 84 6.86 6.27 1.82
C PHE A 84 8.23 6.92 1.63
N PRO A 85 9.15 6.32 0.84
CA PRO A 85 10.52 6.84 0.65
C PRO A 85 10.58 8.12 -0.19
N GLY A 86 9.43 8.62 -0.66
CA GLY A 86 9.36 9.76 -1.55
C GLY A 86 9.43 9.36 -3.02
N VAL A 87 9.06 10.32 -3.87
CA VAL A 87 8.98 10.20 -5.33
C VAL A 87 10.34 9.86 -5.95
N THR A 88 11.38 10.61 -5.57
CA THR A 88 12.70 10.50 -6.18
C THR A 88 13.34 9.15 -5.89
N ALA A 89 13.30 8.69 -4.64
CA ALA A 89 13.83 7.40 -4.26
C ALA A 89 13.08 6.25 -4.94
N LEU A 90 11.75 6.30 -5.00
CA LEU A 90 10.95 5.28 -5.69
C LEU A 90 11.30 5.19 -7.18
N ARG A 91 11.49 6.33 -7.83
CA ARG A 91 11.92 6.40 -9.24
C ARG A 91 13.35 5.86 -9.41
N SER A 92 14.29 6.28 -8.55
CA SER A 92 15.69 5.82 -8.54
C SER A 92 15.78 4.30 -8.45
N VAL A 93 15.05 3.69 -7.51
CA VAL A 93 14.99 2.23 -7.34
C VAL A 93 14.45 1.54 -8.59
N TYR A 94 13.37 2.07 -9.18
CA TYR A 94 12.78 1.49 -10.40
C TYR A 94 13.73 1.58 -11.60
N GLU A 95 14.40 2.71 -11.80
CA GLU A 95 15.37 2.91 -12.88
C GLU A 95 16.62 2.02 -12.70
N ALA A 96 17.02 1.75 -11.45
CA ALA A 96 18.13 0.86 -11.12
C ALA A 96 17.81 -0.64 -11.30
N LEU A 97 16.54 -1.04 -11.46
CA LEU A 97 16.19 -2.46 -11.65
C LEU A 97 16.88 -3.04 -12.89
N PRO A 98 17.49 -4.24 -12.82
CA PRO A 98 18.02 -4.91 -14.00
C PRO A 98 16.95 -5.11 -15.07
N ALA A 99 17.30 -4.94 -16.35
CA ALA A 99 16.35 -5.09 -17.47
C ALA A 99 15.60 -6.43 -17.42
N ALA A 100 16.30 -7.52 -17.11
CA ALA A 100 15.71 -8.85 -16.96
C ALA A 100 14.59 -8.91 -15.91
N VAL A 101 14.71 -8.16 -14.81
CA VAL A 101 13.68 -8.08 -13.76
C VAL A 101 12.52 -7.20 -14.23
N ARG A 102 12.80 -6.05 -14.86
CA ARG A 102 11.75 -5.15 -15.38
C ARG A 102 10.88 -5.81 -16.46
N ASP A 103 11.49 -6.61 -17.33
CA ASP A 103 10.82 -7.31 -18.42
C ASP A 103 10.02 -8.53 -17.92
N GLY A 104 10.48 -9.15 -16.83
CA GLY A 104 9.79 -10.24 -16.13
C GLY A 104 8.52 -9.79 -15.41
N LEU A 105 8.43 -8.53 -14.98
CA LEU A 105 7.27 -8.01 -14.26
C LEU A 105 6.04 -7.95 -15.17
N ARG A 106 4.96 -8.65 -14.81
CA ARG A 106 3.73 -8.73 -15.63
C ARG A 106 2.56 -7.92 -15.09
N ALA A 107 2.44 -7.77 -13.78
CA ALA A 107 1.38 -7.00 -13.13
C ALA A 107 1.83 -6.53 -11.75
N VAL A 108 1.31 -5.38 -11.31
CA VAL A 108 1.42 -4.90 -9.93
C VAL A 108 0.00 -4.76 -9.39
N TYR A 109 -0.42 -5.68 -8.52
CA TYR A 109 -1.68 -5.60 -7.80
C TYR A 109 -1.50 -4.68 -6.61
N PHE A 110 -2.12 -3.51 -6.66
CA PHE A 110 -2.08 -2.52 -5.60
C PHE A 110 -3.34 -2.66 -4.75
N VAL A 111 -3.18 -3.30 -3.59
CA VAL A 111 -4.26 -3.76 -2.70
C VAL A 111 -4.56 -2.72 -1.62
N HIS A 112 -5.85 -2.40 -1.46
CA HIS A 112 -6.39 -1.32 -0.61
C HIS A 112 -5.78 0.06 -0.85
N PRO A 113 -5.68 0.54 -2.11
CA PRO A 113 -5.17 1.86 -2.37
C PRO A 113 -6.20 2.90 -1.92
N GLY A 114 -5.91 3.64 -0.85
CA GLY A 114 -6.75 4.78 -0.44
C GLY A 114 -6.83 5.87 -1.51
N LEU A 115 -7.83 6.73 -1.43
CA LEU A 115 -8.10 7.80 -2.39
C LEU A 115 -6.87 8.69 -2.62
N GLN A 116 -6.15 9.05 -1.55
CA GLN A 116 -4.93 9.84 -1.68
C GLN A 116 -3.86 9.15 -2.52
N ALA A 117 -3.68 7.83 -2.37
CA ALA A 117 -2.72 7.06 -3.16
C ALA A 117 -3.20 6.93 -4.62
N ARG A 118 -4.49 6.67 -4.85
CA ARG A 118 -5.08 6.63 -6.19
C ARG A 118 -4.89 7.96 -6.92
N LEU A 119 -5.20 9.08 -6.27
CA LEU A 119 -5.00 10.42 -6.84
C LEU A 119 -3.53 10.69 -7.12
N PHE A 120 -2.64 10.37 -6.19
CA PHE A 120 -1.20 10.53 -6.37
C PHE A 120 -0.69 9.76 -7.60
N PHE A 121 -1.05 8.49 -7.78
CA PHE A 121 -0.62 7.73 -8.95
C PHE A 121 -1.35 8.12 -10.23
N ALA A 122 -2.60 8.59 -10.16
CA ALA A 122 -3.29 9.15 -11.32
C ALA A 122 -2.58 10.41 -11.84
N THR A 123 -2.11 11.28 -10.94
CA THR A 123 -1.42 12.53 -11.29
C THR A 123 0.05 12.29 -11.67
N PHE A 124 0.78 11.54 -10.86
CA PHE A 124 2.24 11.41 -10.99
C PHE A 124 2.71 10.07 -11.56
N GLY A 125 1.87 9.03 -11.57
CA GLY A 125 2.30 7.66 -11.88
C GLY A 125 2.99 7.50 -13.23
N ARG A 126 2.57 8.26 -14.25
CA ARG A 126 3.19 8.24 -15.59
C ARG A 126 4.57 8.91 -15.65
N PHE A 127 4.87 9.82 -14.71
CA PHE A 127 6.18 10.45 -14.58
C PHE A 127 7.12 9.63 -13.68
N LEU A 128 6.57 9.03 -12.62
CA LEU A 128 7.31 8.21 -11.66
C LEU A 128 7.75 6.88 -12.27
N PHE A 129 6.87 6.30 -13.08
CA PHE A 129 7.06 5.00 -13.69
C PHE A 129 7.05 5.15 -15.19
N SER A 130 7.87 4.36 -15.89
CA SER A 130 7.75 4.29 -17.34
C SER A 130 6.32 3.90 -17.72
N ALA A 131 5.82 4.39 -18.86
CA ALA A 131 4.46 4.10 -19.32
C ALA A 131 4.14 2.59 -19.30
N GLY A 132 5.16 1.75 -19.50
CA GLY A 132 5.07 0.30 -19.40
C GLY A 132 4.78 -0.22 -17.99
N LEU A 133 5.38 0.33 -16.92
CA LEU A 133 5.08 -0.08 -15.55
C LEU A 133 3.71 0.46 -15.09
N TYR A 134 3.38 1.71 -15.41
CA TYR A 134 2.07 2.25 -15.05
C TYR A 134 0.93 1.44 -15.70
N GLY A 135 1.08 0.99 -16.95
CA GLY A 135 0.11 0.09 -17.61
C GLY A 135 -0.01 -1.31 -16.98
N LYS A 136 0.96 -1.72 -16.15
CA LYS A 136 0.94 -2.98 -15.38
C LYS A 136 0.29 -2.81 -14.00
N LEU A 137 0.03 -1.58 -13.54
CA LEU A 137 -0.61 -1.30 -12.26
C LEU A 137 -2.10 -1.67 -12.30
N ARG A 138 -2.56 -2.41 -11.29
CA ARG A 138 -3.94 -2.87 -11.13
C ARG A 138 -4.40 -2.53 -9.72
N TYR A 139 -5.36 -1.62 -9.60
CA TYR A 139 -5.93 -1.27 -8.30
C TYR A 139 -6.92 -2.36 -7.86
N VAL A 140 -6.76 -2.82 -6.63
CA VAL A 140 -7.55 -3.88 -6.01
C VAL A 140 -8.09 -3.31 -4.70
N SER A 141 -9.36 -2.88 -4.70
CA SER A 141 -9.98 -2.25 -3.52
C SER A 141 -10.30 -3.25 -2.42
N ARG A 142 -10.56 -4.51 -2.77
CA ARG A 142 -10.95 -5.60 -1.87
C ARG A 142 -10.13 -6.86 -2.14
N LEU A 143 -9.85 -7.66 -1.11
CA LEU A 143 -9.10 -8.92 -1.24
C LEU A 143 -9.82 -9.94 -2.13
N GLU A 144 -11.16 -9.91 -2.19
CA GLU A 144 -11.95 -10.78 -3.06
C GLU A 144 -11.51 -10.73 -4.54
N PHE A 145 -11.22 -9.53 -5.07
CA PHE A 145 -10.76 -9.35 -6.45
C PHE A 145 -9.31 -9.80 -6.66
N LEU A 146 -8.52 -9.86 -5.58
CA LEU A 146 -7.18 -10.45 -5.63
C LEU A 146 -7.27 -11.95 -5.92
N TRP A 147 -8.23 -12.64 -5.30
CA TRP A 147 -8.45 -14.08 -5.44
C TRP A 147 -8.94 -14.51 -6.82
N GLU A 148 -9.39 -13.58 -7.66
CA GLU A 148 -9.64 -13.85 -9.07
C GLU A 148 -8.34 -14.18 -9.83
N HIS A 149 -7.21 -13.62 -9.38
CA HIS A 149 -5.92 -13.70 -10.06
C HIS A 149 -4.93 -14.68 -9.44
N MET A 150 -5.04 -14.94 -8.14
CA MET A 150 -4.17 -15.87 -7.39
C MET A 150 -4.99 -16.81 -6.51
N ARG A 151 -4.43 -17.98 -6.17
CA ARG A 151 -5.10 -18.93 -5.27
C ARG A 151 -4.91 -18.47 -3.83
N ARG A 152 -5.92 -18.69 -2.98
CA ARG A 152 -5.81 -18.48 -1.53
C ARG A 152 -4.67 -19.35 -0.99
N GLY A 153 -3.86 -18.81 -0.08
CA GLY A 153 -2.69 -19.49 0.50
C GLY A 153 -1.38 -19.37 -0.31
N GLU A 154 -1.44 -18.96 -1.57
CA GLU A 154 -0.22 -18.69 -2.36
C GLU A 154 0.42 -17.35 -1.97
N VAL A 155 -0.38 -16.37 -1.57
CA VAL A 155 0.10 -15.10 -1.00
C VAL A 155 -0.26 -15.07 0.49
N GLU A 156 0.72 -14.72 1.30
CA GLU A 156 0.57 -14.46 2.73
C GLU A 156 0.00 -13.04 2.90
N VAL A 157 -1.24 -12.94 3.38
CA VAL A 157 -1.86 -11.67 3.73
C VAL A 157 -1.71 -11.49 5.25
N PRO A 158 -1.06 -10.42 5.73
CA PRO A 158 -1.00 -10.16 7.17
C PRO A 158 -2.39 -9.91 7.76
N GLU A 159 -2.62 -10.32 9.00
CA GLU A 159 -3.89 -10.18 9.73
C GLU A 159 -4.45 -8.75 9.67
N PHE A 160 -3.63 -7.72 9.93
CA PHE A 160 -4.09 -6.32 9.86
C PHE A 160 -4.60 -5.88 8.47
N VAL A 161 -4.21 -6.56 7.40
CA VAL A 161 -4.70 -6.30 6.04
C VAL A 161 -6.06 -6.94 5.85
N GLU A 162 -6.30 -8.12 6.45
CA GLU A 162 -7.60 -8.78 6.48
C GLU A 162 -8.60 -7.98 7.32
N ASP A 163 -8.20 -7.55 8.51
CA ASP A 163 -9.01 -6.67 9.38
C ASP A 163 -9.42 -5.39 8.64
N HIS A 164 -8.49 -4.81 7.88
CA HIS A 164 -8.77 -3.61 7.08
C HIS A 164 -9.70 -3.88 5.89
N ASP A 165 -9.62 -5.06 5.25
CA ASP A 165 -10.58 -5.46 4.21
C ASP A 165 -11.99 -5.63 4.77
N GLU A 166 -12.11 -6.24 5.96
CA GLU A 166 -13.39 -6.40 6.67
C GLU A 166 -13.97 -5.03 7.06
N GLU A 167 -13.14 -4.11 7.54
CA GLU A 167 -13.58 -2.75 7.85
C GLU A 167 -14.11 -2.03 6.60
N LEU A 168 -13.43 -2.17 5.45
CA LEU A 168 -13.87 -1.61 4.17
C LEU A 168 -15.16 -2.24 3.64
N GLU A 169 -15.46 -3.49 4.00
CA GLU A 169 -16.74 -4.13 3.68
C GLU A 169 -17.90 -3.44 4.39
N HIS A 170 -17.73 -3.15 5.67
CA HIS A 170 -18.75 -2.52 6.50
C HIS A 170 -18.81 -1.01 6.30
N ARG A 171 -17.68 -0.38 5.93
CA ARG A 171 -17.54 1.07 5.77
C ARG A 171 -16.80 1.42 4.48
N PRO A 172 -17.44 1.26 3.30
CA PRO A 172 -16.80 1.47 2.01
C PRO A 172 -16.30 2.89 1.74
N LEU A 173 -16.61 3.87 2.60
CA LEU A 173 -16.18 5.27 2.46
C LEU A 173 -14.87 5.58 3.19
N MET A 174 -14.33 4.64 3.99
CA MET A 174 -13.09 4.85 4.74
C MET A 174 -11.87 5.05 3.84
N ASP A 175 -11.84 4.43 2.67
CA ASP A 175 -10.78 4.63 1.68
C ASP A 175 -10.81 6.05 1.06
N TYR A 176 -11.91 6.79 1.17
CA TYR A 176 -12.02 8.19 0.75
C TYR A 176 -11.53 9.19 1.82
N GLY A 177 -11.17 8.73 3.02
CA GLY A 177 -10.82 9.62 4.14
C GLY A 177 -12.00 10.48 4.62
N LEU A 178 -13.23 10.05 4.30
CA LEU A 178 -14.48 10.75 4.65
C LEU A 178 -15.07 10.26 5.98
N VAL A 179 -14.53 9.17 6.54
CA VAL A 179 -14.94 8.65 7.84
C VAL A 179 -13.84 9.06 8.81
N GLU A 180 -14.08 10.12 9.58
CA GLU A 180 -13.25 10.44 10.73
C GLU A 180 -13.25 9.23 11.66
N SER A 181 -12.07 8.88 12.19
CA SER A 181 -11.93 7.84 13.19
C SER A 181 -12.81 8.20 14.39
N ASP A 182 -13.95 7.52 14.57
CA ASP A 182 -14.87 7.69 15.72
C ASP A 182 -14.22 7.44 17.10
N HIS A 183 -12.90 7.21 17.16
CA HIS A 183 -12.15 7.05 18.40
C HIS A 183 -12.00 8.34 19.22
N HIS A 184 -12.51 9.49 18.75
CA HIS A 184 -12.57 10.73 19.55
C HIS A 184 -13.97 11.20 19.96
N HIS A 185 -15.05 10.46 19.64
CA HIS A 185 -16.43 10.85 19.99
C HIS A 185 -17.11 9.91 21.00
N ARG A 186 -16.38 9.33 21.96
CA ARG A 186 -16.97 8.64 23.13
C ARG A 186 -17.16 9.53 24.37
N ALA A 187 -17.06 10.85 24.24
CA ALA A 187 -17.28 11.78 25.36
C ALA A 187 -18.62 12.53 25.32
N LEU A 188 -19.53 12.19 24.40
CA LEU A 188 -20.86 12.81 24.32
C LEU A 188 -21.96 11.75 24.19
N ASP A 189 -21.95 10.78 25.10
CA ASP A 189 -23.18 10.09 25.50
C ASP A 189 -23.70 10.81 26.75
N ASP A 190 -24.65 11.73 26.57
CA ASP A 190 -25.60 12.08 27.63
C ASP A 190 -27.02 12.01 27.04
N PRO A 191 -27.87 11.06 27.47
CA PRO A 191 -29.22 10.95 26.98
C PRO A 191 -30.12 11.89 27.79
N ALA A 192 -30.16 13.16 27.42
CA ALA A 192 -31.22 14.07 27.88
C ALA A 192 -32.25 14.26 26.77
N MET A 193 -33.17 13.30 26.69
CA MET A 193 -34.50 13.54 26.13
C MET A 193 -35.13 14.68 26.91
N ASP A 194 -35.45 15.79 26.25
CA ASP A 194 -36.66 16.52 26.59
C ASP A 194 -37.29 17.13 25.34
N THR A 195 -38.50 16.62 25.09
CA THR A 195 -39.39 17.01 24.01
C THR A 195 -40.28 18.11 24.52
N THR A 196 -40.16 19.32 23.98
CA THR A 196 -41.30 20.25 23.94
C THR A 196 -41.36 20.97 22.61
N ALA A 197 -42.49 20.72 21.93
CA ALA A 197 -42.95 21.38 20.73
C ALA A 197 -42.96 22.92 20.86
N SER A 198 -42.58 23.62 19.79
CA SER A 198 -43.35 24.79 19.36
C SER A 198 -43.28 24.98 17.86
N MET A 199 -44.41 24.62 17.28
CA MET A 199 -44.88 24.78 15.92
C MET A 199 -44.96 26.26 15.46
N TYR A 200 -44.81 26.47 14.15
CA TYR A 200 -45.32 27.58 13.31
C TYR A 200 -44.93 29.03 13.63
N SER A 201 -44.27 29.68 12.65
CA SER A 201 -44.61 31.07 12.28
C SER A 201 -44.24 31.35 10.82
N TYR A 202 -45.22 31.23 9.93
CA TYR A 202 -45.19 31.86 8.61
C TYR A 202 -45.38 33.37 8.78
N ARG A 203 -44.46 34.19 8.28
CA ARG A 203 -44.80 35.52 7.78
C ARG A 203 -43.97 35.87 6.54
N CYS A 204 -44.66 35.87 5.41
CA CYS A 204 -44.31 36.61 4.20
C CYS A 204 -44.27 38.11 4.54
N ILE A 205 -43.35 38.85 3.93
CA ILE A 205 -43.38 40.32 3.89
C ILE A 205 -43.47 40.72 2.42
N SER A 206 -44.46 41.59 2.15
CA SER A 206 -44.76 42.23 0.87
C SER A 206 -43.72 43.26 0.46
#